data_AF-A0A4Y9F6L8-F1
#
_entry.id   AF-A0A4Y9F6L8-F1
#
_cell.length_a   1.000
_cell.length_b   1.000
_cell.length_c   1.000
_cell.angle_alpha   90.00
_cell.angle_beta   90.00
_cell.angle_gamma   90.00
#
_symmetry.space_group_name_H-M   'P 1'
#
loop_
_entity.id
_entity.type
_entity.pdbx_description
1 polymer ?
#
loop_
_entity_poly.entity_id
_entity_poly.type
_entity_poly.pdbx_seq_one_letter_code
_entity_poly.pdbx_strand_id
1 'polypeptide(L)'
;MTITLSPEEAFRLGTFMRCDWIAIALGYKLRIWEPLDYETWEEYLACEHWELNYKPGRFQNPDLAFWASYGMSVEAISRITTLEPEIIRAELATANAA
;
A
#
# COMPACT_ATOMS: atom_id res chain seq x y z
N MET A 1 -12.67 -15.16 -2.19
CA MET A 1 -13.46 -14.82 -0.99
C MET A 1 -13.50 -13.31 -0.92
N THR A 2 -14.66 -12.71 -1.17
CA THR A 2 -14.83 -11.25 -1.10
C THR A 2 -15.24 -10.93 0.34
N ILE A 3 -14.36 -10.30 1.10
CA ILE A 3 -14.67 -9.82 2.45
C ILE A 3 -15.33 -8.44 2.27
N THR A 4 -16.48 -8.22 2.93
CA THR A 4 -17.10 -6.89 3.01
C THR A 4 -16.73 -6.29 4.37
N LEU A 5 -16.09 -5.12 4.37
CA LEU A 5 -15.74 -4.38 5.58
C LEU A 5 -16.75 -3.27 5.82
N SER A 6 -17.17 -3.08 7.06
CA SER A 6 -17.84 -1.85 7.47
C SER A 6 -16.87 -0.66 7.47
N PRO A 7 -17.36 0.59 7.39
CA PRO A 7 -16.50 1.78 7.49
C PRO A 7 -15.66 1.81 8.77
N GLU A 8 -16.21 1.33 9.89
CA GLU A 8 -15.49 1.26 11.18
C GLU A 8 -14.34 0.24 11.14
N GLU A 9 -14.55 -0.92 10.54
CA GLU A 9 -13.50 -1.94 10.39
C GLU A 9 -12.40 -1.47 9.44
N ALA A 10 -12.78 -0.82 8.33
CA ALA A 10 -11.83 -0.22 7.40
C ALA A 10 -10.98 0.86 8.07
N PHE A 11 -11.60 1.74 8.86
CA PHE A 11 -10.90 2.78 9.61
C PHE A 11 -9.92 2.20 10.66
N ARG A 12 -10.35 1.17 11.40
CA ARG A 12 -9.49 0.48 12.38
C ARG A 12 -8.29 -0.18 11.69
N LEU A 13 -8.51 -0.84 10.55
CA LEU A 13 -7.44 -1.46 9.77
C LEU A 13 -6.49 -0.41 9.18
N GLY A 14 -7.02 0.69 8.64
CA GLY A 14 -6.22 1.83 8.16
C GLY A 14 -5.33 2.43 9.25
N THR A 15 -5.84 2.51 10.48
CA THR A 15 -5.04 2.94 11.64
C THR A 15 -3.92 1.95 11.97
N PHE A 16 -4.19 0.64 11.90
CA PHE A 16 -3.20 -0.40 12.17
C PHE A 16 -2.08 -0.45 11.11
N MET A 17 -2.41 -0.16 9.85
CA MET A 17 -1.46 -0.10 8.73
C MET A 17 -0.29 0.88 8.92
N ARG A 18 -0.43 1.85 9.82
CA ARG A 18 0.63 2.83 10.11
C ARG A 18 1.89 2.20 10.73
N CYS A 19 1.77 0.99 11.26
CA CYS A 19 2.83 0.34 12.04
C CYS A 19 3.35 -0.96 11.40
N ASP A 20 2.70 -1.48 10.35
CA ASP A 20 2.94 -2.84 9.87
C ASP A 20 2.76 -2.96 8.35
N TRP A 21 3.77 -3.53 7.68
CA TRP A 21 3.81 -3.67 6.22
C TRP A 21 2.87 -4.77 5.70
N ILE A 22 2.66 -5.83 6.48
CA ILE A 22 1.67 -6.88 6.16
C ILE A 22 0.28 -6.27 6.23
N ALA A 23 0.02 -5.40 7.20
CA ALA A 23 -1.25 -4.67 7.27
C ALA A 23 -1.48 -3.80 6.03
N ILE A 24 -0.45 -3.13 5.49
CA ILE A 24 -0.58 -2.35 4.25
C ILE A 24 -0.96 -3.23 3.06
N ALA A 25 -0.27 -4.36 2.88
CA ALA A 25 -0.59 -5.31 1.81
C ALA A 25 -2.00 -5.89 1.98
N LEU A 26 -2.40 -6.16 3.22
CA LEU A 26 -3.74 -6.62 3.54
C LEU A 26 -4.80 -5.55 3.26
N GLY A 27 -4.55 -4.30 3.65
CA GLY A 27 -5.43 -3.16 3.36
C GLY A 27 -5.64 -2.98 1.86
N TYR A 28 -4.57 -3.13 1.07
CA TYR A 28 -4.68 -3.10 -0.38
C TYR A 28 -5.56 -4.23 -0.93
N LYS A 29 -5.30 -5.47 -0.47
CA LYS A 29 -6.03 -6.66 -0.90
C LYS A 29 -7.51 -6.63 -0.52
N LEU A 30 -7.82 -6.04 0.63
CA LEU A 30 -9.17 -5.90 1.15
C LEU A 30 -9.90 -4.66 0.63
N ARG A 31 -9.25 -3.85 -0.21
CA ARG A 31 -9.84 -2.64 -0.80
C ARG A 31 -10.41 -1.68 0.25
N ILE A 32 -9.70 -1.47 1.36
CA ILE A 32 -10.21 -0.72 2.52
C ILE A 32 -10.57 0.74 2.22
N TRP A 33 -10.07 1.28 1.10
CA TRP A 33 -10.32 2.65 0.67
C TRP A 33 -11.74 2.83 0.13
N GLU A 34 -12.36 1.79 -0.44
CA GLU A 34 -13.71 1.84 -0.99
C GLU A 34 -14.79 2.14 0.07
N PRO A 35 -14.86 1.42 1.22
CA PRO A 35 -15.84 1.74 2.26
C PRO A 35 -15.54 3.05 3.02
N LEU A 36 -14.40 3.68 2.75
CA LEU A 36 -14.02 4.99 3.25
C LEU A 36 -14.26 6.10 2.22
N ASP A 37 -14.98 5.80 1.13
CA ASP A 37 -15.36 6.71 0.05
C ASP A 37 -14.19 7.34 -0.73
N TYR A 38 -13.04 6.66 -0.81
CA TYR A 38 -11.94 7.03 -1.71
C TYR A 38 -12.08 6.30 -3.06
N GLU A 39 -11.75 6.98 -4.16
CA GLU A 39 -11.83 6.38 -5.50
C GLU A 39 -10.66 5.44 -5.77
N THR A 40 -9.47 5.78 -5.28
CA THR A 40 -8.23 5.04 -5.54
C THR A 40 -7.42 4.79 -4.27
N TRP A 41 -6.57 3.78 -4.31
CA TRP A 41 -5.63 3.50 -3.24
C TRP A 41 -4.61 4.63 -3.06
N GLU A 42 -4.16 5.23 -4.16
CA GLU A 42 -3.21 6.34 -4.17
C GLU A 42 -3.81 7.60 -3.53
N GLU A 43 -5.09 7.86 -3.76
CA GLU A 43 -5.85 8.94 -3.09
C GLU A 43 -5.93 8.70 -1.58
N TYR A 44 -6.33 7.48 -1.18
CA TYR A 44 -6.35 7.08 0.23
C TYR A 44 -4.97 7.27 0.89
N LEU A 45 -3.90 6.77 0.27
CA LEU A 45 -2.54 6.94 0.79
C LEU A 45 -2.15 8.42 0.87
N ALA A 46 -2.49 9.25 -0.12
CA ALA A 46 -2.16 10.67 -0.10
C ALA A 46 -2.85 11.40 1.06
N CYS A 47 -4.13 11.10 1.32
CA CYS A 47 -4.87 11.65 2.44
C CYS A 47 -4.33 11.15 3.79
N GLU A 48 -4.08 9.85 3.94
CA GLU A 48 -3.55 9.29 5.19
C GLU A 48 -2.11 9.77 5.47
N HIS A 49 -1.29 9.96 4.43
CA HIS A 49 0.04 10.57 4.55
C HIS A 49 -0.03 12.01 5.07
N TRP A 50 -1.02 12.77 4.62
CA TRP A 50 -1.20 14.17 4.99
C TRP A 50 -1.87 14.35 6.37
N GLU A 51 -2.96 13.66 6.62
CA GLU A 51 -3.80 13.86 7.81
C GLU A 51 -3.28 13.11 9.03
N LEU A 52 -2.58 12.00 8.85
CA LEU A 52 -2.27 11.06 9.94
C LEU A 52 -0.79 10.94 10.26
N ASN A 53 0.04 11.84 9.71
CA ASN A 53 1.50 11.83 9.86
C ASN A 53 2.09 10.45 9.55
N TYR A 54 1.50 9.72 8.59
CA TYR A 54 2.11 8.48 8.13
C TYR A 54 3.46 8.84 7.52
N LYS A 55 4.52 8.54 8.27
CA LYS A 55 5.87 8.53 7.75
C LYS A 55 6.04 7.11 7.26
N PRO A 56 6.07 6.86 5.94
CA PRO A 56 6.55 5.56 5.47
C PRO A 56 7.85 5.33 6.20
N GLY A 57 7.89 4.26 7.01
CA GLY A 57 9.10 3.91 7.71
C GLY A 57 10.21 3.83 6.65
N ARG A 58 11.47 4.02 7.05
CA ARG A 58 12.55 3.36 6.33
C ARG A 58 12.30 1.86 6.51
N PHE A 59 11.34 1.32 5.76
CA PHE A 59 11.02 -0.08 5.77
C PHE A 59 12.31 -0.74 5.32
N GLN A 60 12.86 -1.61 6.17
CA GLN A 60 13.97 -2.45 5.77
C GLN A 60 13.43 -3.35 4.67
N ASN A 61 13.63 -2.87 3.44
CA ASN A 61 13.11 -3.34 2.16
C ASN A 61 12.35 -4.68 2.22
N PRO A 62 11.02 -4.69 2.47
CA PRO A 62 10.22 -5.82 2.01
C PRO A 62 10.35 -5.82 0.48
N ASP A 63 10.85 -6.94 -0.04
CA ASP A 63 11.13 -7.19 -1.45
C ASP A 63 10.08 -6.52 -2.35
N LEU A 64 10.48 -5.73 -3.34
CA LEU A 64 9.52 -5.07 -4.25
C LEU A 64 8.60 -6.10 -4.93
N ALA A 65 9.10 -7.33 -5.10
CA ALA A 65 8.30 -8.47 -5.56
C ALA A 65 7.14 -8.80 -4.62
N PHE A 66 7.30 -8.63 -3.30
CA PHE A 66 6.22 -8.80 -2.33
C PHE A 66 5.05 -7.88 -2.66
N TRP A 67 5.26 -6.57 -2.80
CA TRP A 67 4.18 -5.63 -3.11
C TRP A 67 3.55 -5.88 -4.49
N ALA A 68 4.39 -6.14 -5.50
CA ALA A 68 3.92 -6.46 -6.84
C ALA A 68 3.07 -7.74 -6.87
N SER A 69 3.36 -8.72 -6.02
CA SER A 69 2.58 -9.98 -5.94
C SER A 69 1.13 -9.77 -5.48
N TYR A 70 0.83 -8.64 -4.82
CA TYR A 70 -0.54 -8.24 -4.47
C TYR A 70 -1.25 -7.48 -5.59
N GLY A 71 -0.58 -7.23 -6.72
CA GLY A 71 -1.14 -6.50 -7.87
C GLY A 71 -1.12 -4.99 -7.69
N MET A 72 -0.24 -4.46 -6.84
CA MET A 72 -0.05 -3.01 -6.67
C MET A 72 0.61 -2.39 -7.90
N SER A 73 0.19 -1.19 -8.26
CA SER A 73 0.84 -0.36 -9.29
C SER A 73 2.22 0.11 -8.82
N VAL A 74 3.09 0.49 -9.77
CA VAL A 74 4.40 1.10 -9.43
C VAL A 74 4.18 2.38 -8.63
N GLU A 75 3.15 3.14 -8.96
CA GLU A 75 2.77 4.38 -8.32
C GLU A 75 2.34 4.15 -6.87
N ALA A 76 1.53 3.11 -6.59
CA ALA A 76 1.16 2.70 -5.24
C ALA A 76 2.38 2.28 -4.41
N ILE A 77 3.27 1.47 -5.00
CA ILE A 77 4.51 1.02 -4.34
C ILE A 77 5.42 2.22 -4.04
N SER A 78 5.51 3.19 -4.95
CA SER A 78 6.28 4.41 -4.76
C SER A 78 5.76 5.22 -3.57
N ARG A 79 4.44 5.33 -3.41
CA ARG A 79 3.84 6.00 -2.23
C ARG A 79 4.21 5.28 -0.93
N ILE A 80 4.14 3.95 -0.88
CA ILE A 80 4.44 3.17 0.33
C ILE A 80 5.94 3.21 0.69
N THR A 81 6.81 3.09 -0.31
CA THR A 81 8.26 2.88 -0.11
C THR A 81 9.09 4.15 -0.19
N THR A 82 8.53 5.25 -0.71
CA THR A 82 9.22 6.49 -1.08
C THR A 82 10.29 6.35 -2.16
N LEU A 83 10.39 5.17 -2.79
CA LEU A 83 11.28 4.98 -3.93
C LEU A 83 10.71 5.64 -5.18
N GLU A 84 11.60 6.15 -6.02
CA GLU A 84 11.23 6.69 -7.34
C GLU A 84 10.67 5.56 -8.24
N PRO A 85 9.61 5.82 -9.02
CA PRO A 85 9.00 4.84 -9.93
C PRO A 85 10.01 4.13 -10.85
N GLU A 86 11.04 4.84 -11.33
CA GLU A 86 12.07 4.31 -12.21
C GLU A 86 12.92 3.23 -11.52
N ILE A 87 13.24 3.43 -10.24
CA ILE A 87 13.98 2.45 -9.42
C ILE A 87 13.13 1.20 -9.26
N ILE A 88 11.85 1.36 -8.91
CA ILE A 88 10.92 0.24 -8.74
C ILE A 88 10.79 -0.57 -10.04
N ARG A 89 10.63 0.09 -11.18
CA ARG A 89 10.55 -0.58 -12.49
C ARG A 89 11.80 -1.38 -12.82
N ALA A 90 12.99 -0.81 -12.57
CA ALA A 90 14.27 -1.47 -12.84
C ALA A 90 14.45 -2.73 -11.97
N GLU A 91 14.13 -2.64 -10.68
CA GLU A 91 14.22 -3.76 -9.74
C GLU A 91 13.23 -4.88 -10.10
N LEU A 92 11.97 -4.56 -10.40
CA LEU A 92 10.96 -5.55 -10.79
C LEU A 92 11.27 -6.22 -12.14
N ALA A 93 11.87 -5.48 -13.08
CA ALA A 93 12.31 -6.06 -14.35
C ALA A 93 13.45 -7.09 -14.15
N THR A 94 14.35 -6.82 -13.21
CA THR A 94 15.46 -7.73 -12.86
C THR A 94 14.94 -8.99 -12.16
N ALA A 95 13.98 -8.85 -11.26
CA ALA A 95 13.37 -9.98 -10.55
C ALA A 95 12.60 -10.94 -11.48
N ASN A 96 11.98 -10.44 -12.55
CA ASN A 96 11.26 -11.26 -13.53
C ASN A 96 12.17 -11.92 -14.59
N ALA A 97 13.46 -11.53 -14.66
CA ALA A 97 14.42 -12.06 -15.62
C ALA A 97 15.28 -13.21 -15.06
N ALA A 98 15.19 -13.47 -13.75
CA ALA A 98 15.87 -14.55 -13.04
C ALA A 98 14.99 -15.81 -12.95
#